data_AF-A0A821KV92-F1
#
_entry.id   AF-A0A821KV92-F1
#
_cell.length_a   1.000
_cell.length_b   1.000
_cell.length_c   1.000
_cell.angle_alpha   90.00
_cell.angle_beta   90.00
_cell.angle_gamma   90.00
#
_symmetry.space_group_name_H-M   'P 1'
#
loop_
_entity.id
_entity.type
_entity.pdbx_description
1 polymer ?
#
loop_
_entity_poly.entity_id
_entity_poly.type
_entity_poly.pdbx_seq_one_letter_code
_entity_poly.pdbx_strand_id
1 'polypeptide(L)'
;MLKDWSDKADSSPFSNNTTISSDTELQAYQWSLTVNQSDILHWFNTFYIVPSSTAALTTSLWLKQYQSCQWEAFQDFVAWQTSCYLVSPLMSCTCPIGLKKYACKHSVGLAIIFNMYQVTAQTRCELLGKRKGKGRPKKV
;
A
#
# COMPACT_ATOMS: atom_id res chain seq x y z
N MET A 1 -7.34 36.31 35.00
CA MET A 1 -7.57 34.85 35.15
C MET A 1 -7.32 34.19 33.80
N LEU A 2 -6.22 33.44 33.66
CA LEU A 2 -6.00 32.61 32.47
C LEU A 2 -6.96 31.41 32.56
N LYS A 3 -7.64 31.15 31.45
CA LYS A 3 -8.49 29.96 31.31
C LYS A 3 -7.57 28.75 31.29
N ASP A 4 -7.68 27.90 32.30
CA ASP A 4 -6.92 26.66 32.34
C ASP A 4 -7.56 25.65 31.37
N TRP A 5 -6.72 25.01 30.56
CA TRP A 5 -7.12 24.00 29.57
C TRP A 5 -6.62 22.60 29.98
N SER A 6 -5.99 22.46 31.15
CA SER A 6 -5.47 21.19 31.70
C SER A 6 -6.52 20.09 31.79
N ASP A 7 -7.78 20.45 32.03
CA ASP A 7 -8.84 19.50 32.39
C ASP A 7 -9.51 18.85 31.18
N LYS A 8 -9.02 19.11 29.97
CA LYS A 8 -9.49 18.49 28.72
C LYS A 8 -8.43 17.62 28.05
N ALA A 9 -7.46 17.11 28.81
CA ALA A 9 -6.63 16.02 28.33
C ALA A 9 -7.50 14.76 28.24
N ASP A 10 -8.07 14.54 27.05
CA ASP A 10 -8.72 13.29 26.68
C ASP A 10 -7.67 12.18 26.86
N SER A 11 -7.78 11.43 27.95
CA SER A 11 -6.84 10.36 28.34
C SER A 11 -7.10 9.07 27.58
N SER A 12 -7.95 9.13 26.55
CA SER A 12 -8.15 8.04 25.62
C SER A 12 -6.79 7.68 25.02
N PRO A 13 -6.31 6.43 25.17
CA PRO A 13 -5.08 6.03 24.53
C PRO A 13 -5.29 6.25 23.03
N PHE A 14 -4.42 7.04 22.39
CA PHE A 14 -4.41 7.14 20.93
C PHE A 14 -4.40 5.72 20.41
N SER A 15 -5.50 5.29 19.77
CA SER A 15 -5.53 3.97 19.18
C SER A 15 -4.54 4.01 18.02
N ASN A 16 -3.34 3.45 18.22
CA ASN A 16 -2.33 3.30 17.17
C ASN A 16 -2.76 2.33 16.06
N ASN A 17 -4.01 1.88 16.09
CA ASN A 17 -4.57 1.03 15.06
C ASN A 17 -4.72 1.87 13.79
N THR A 18 -3.85 1.62 12.81
CA THR A 18 -3.98 2.19 11.48
C THR A 18 -5.33 1.79 10.90
N THR A 19 -6.28 2.72 10.88
CA THR A 19 -7.61 2.47 10.30
C THR A 19 -7.47 2.39 8.79
N ILE A 20 -7.62 1.18 8.24
CA ILE A 20 -7.62 0.96 6.79
C ILE A 20 -9.00 1.34 6.26
N SER A 21 -9.05 2.30 5.34
CA SER A 21 -10.32 2.66 4.68
C SER A 21 -10.78 1.54 3.74
N SER A 22 -12.10 1.40 3.56
CA SER A 22 -12.69 0.44 2.61
C SER A 22 -12.09 0.55 1.21
N ASP A 23 -11.90 1.78 0.74
CA ASP A 23 -11.32 2.04 -0.59
C ASP A 23 -9.86 1.58 -0.68
N THR A 24 -9.08 1.77 0.39
CA THR A 24 -7.68 1.33 0.44
C THR A 24 -7.61 -0.19 0.49
N GLU A 25 -8.50 -0.83 1.25
CA GLU A 25 -8.62 -2.28 1.31
C GLU A 25 -8.96 -2.87 -0.06
N LEU A 26 -9.94 -2.30 -0.76
CA LEU A 26 -10.33 -2.72 -2.10
C LEU A 26 -9.18 -2.59 -3.10
N GLN A 27 -8.50 -1.44 -3.12
CA GLN A 27 -7.33 -1.24 -3.98
C GLN A 27 -6.18 -2.18 -3.63
N ALA A 28 -5.95 -2.45 -2.35
CA ALA A 28 -4.93 -3.39 -1.88
C ALA A 28 -5.24 -4.82 -2.33
N TYR A 29 -6.50 -5.24 -2.22
CA TYR A 29 -6.93 -6.57 -2.64
C TYR A 29 -6.88 -6.75 -4.16
N GLN A 30 -7.32 -5.75 -4.94
CA GLN A 30 -7.13 -5.76 -6.39
C GLN A 30 -5.65 -5.87 -6.76
N TRP A 31 -4.82 -5.06 -6.11
CA TRP A 31 -3.39 -5.06 -6.35
C TRP A 31 -2.77 -6.42 -6.01
N SER A 32 -3.13 -7.04 -4.87
CA SER A 32 -2.60 -8.34 -4.46
C SER A 32 -2.95 -9.49 -5.41
N LEU A 33 -4.05 -9.37 -6.17
CA LEU A 33 -4.43 -10.33 -7.21
C LEU A 33 -3.65 -10.13 -8.53
N THR A 34 -3.21 -8.90 -8.79
CA THR A 34 -2.53 -8.53 -10.06
C THR A 34 -1.02 -8.55 -9.98
N VAL A 35 -0.44 -8.34 -8.80
CA VAL A 35 1.00 -8.24 -8.64
C VAL A 35 1.66 -9.59 -8.82
N ASN A 36 2.72 -9.63 -9.62
CA ASN A 36 3.55 -10.82 -9.75
C ASN A 36 4.43 -10.96 -8.49
N GLN A 37 4.22 -12.04 -7.74
CA GLN A 37 4.94 -12.27 -6.49
C GLN A 37 6.44 -12.50 -6.69
N SER A 38 6.89 -12.95 -7.88
CA SER A 38 8.32 -13.10 -8.17
C SER A 38 9.07 -11.77 -8.20
N ASP A 39 8.35 -10.67 -8.41
CA ASP A 39 8.94 -9.34 -8.49
C ASP A 39 9.08 -8.70 -7.10
N ILE A 40 8.49 -9.31 -6.07
CA ILE A 40 8.57 -8.84 -4.69
C ILE A 40 9.86 -9.39 -4.07
N LEU A 41 10.78 -8.50 -3.75
CA LEU A 41 12.04 -8.88 -3.11
C LEU A 41 11.97 -8.64 -1.61
N HIS A 42 12.29 -9.65 -0.80
CA HIS A 42 12.48 -9.47 0.63
C HIS A 42 13.80 -8.74 0.91
N TRP A 43 13.76 -7.71 1.77
CA TRP A 43 14.91 -6.89 2.12
C TRP A 43 14.95 -6.61 3.62
N PHE A 44 15.94 -7.19 4.31
CA PHE A 44 15.97 -7.24 5.78
C PHE A 44 14.71 -7.88 6.39
N ASN A 45 14.65 -8.05 7.73
CA ASN A 45 13.57 -8.82 8.38
C ASN A 45 12.16 -8.25 8.20
N THR A 46 12.01 -6.97 7.83
CA THR A 46 10.71 -6.29 7.87
C THR A 46 10.32 -5.59 6.59
N PHE A 47 11.23 -5.43 5.63
CA PHE A 47 10.96 -4.67 4.41
C PHE A 47 10.89 -5.57 3.17
N TYR A 48 10.07 -5.11 2.23
CA TYR A 48 9.92 -5.70 0.92
C TYR A 48 10.10 -4.60 -0.12
N ILE A 49 10.69 -4.95 -1.24
CA ILE A 49 10.85 -4.10 -2.41
C ILE A 49 9.79 -4.51 -3.43
N VAL A 50 9.00 -3.54 -3.85
CA VAL A 50 7.86 -3.74 -4.75
C VAL A 50 8.01 -2.80 -5.95
N PRO A 51 7.81 -3.28 -7.19
CA PRO A 51 7.90 -2.41 -8.36
C PRO A 51 6.77 -1.36 -8.38
N SER A 52 7.09 -0.16 -8.86
CA SER A 52 6.08 0.85 -9.20
C SER A 52 5.29 0.44 -10.43
N SER A 53 4.08 0.98 -10.62
CA SER A 53 3.32 0.81 -11.87
C SER A 53 4.02 1.41 -13.09
N THR A 54 4.98 2.29 -12.87
CA THR A 54 5.82 2.93 -13.89
C THR A 54 7.25 2.37 -13.90
N ALA A 55 7.47 1.20 -13.30
CA ALA A 55 8.82 0.65 -13.11
C ALA A 55 9.53 0.42 -14.45
N ALA A 56 10.66 1.12 -14.64
CA ALA A 56 11.61 0.83 -15.72
C ALA A 56 12.68 -0.19 -15.29
N LEU A 57 12.85 -0.39 -13.97
CA LEU A 57 13.87 -1.25 -13.37
C LEU A 57 13.22 -2.44 -12.64
N THR A 58 13.87 -3.60 -12.71
CA THR A 58 13.52 -4.74 -11.86
C THR A 58 13.93 -4.48 -10.42
N THR A 59 13.25 -5.10 -9.45
CA THR A 59 13.54 -4.93 -8.01
C THR A 59 14.96 -5.35 -7.63
N SER A 60 15.54 -6.33 -8.33
CA SER A 60 16.92 -6.77 -8.13
C SER A 60 17.96 -5.75 -8.63
N LEU A 61 17.74 -5.14 -9.80
CA LEU A 61 18.60 -4.06 -10.31
C LEU A 61 18.49 -2.82 -9.43
N TRP A 62 17.28 -2.49 -8.99
CA TRP A 62 17.03 -1.40 -8.08
C TRP A 62 17.83 -1.55 -6.78
N LEU A 63 17.84 -2.74 -6.18
CA LEU A 63 18.60 -3.01 -4.96
C LEU A 63 20.12 -2.93 -5.19
N LYS A 64 20.62 -3.42 -6.33
CA LYS A 64 22.05 -3.29 -6.65
C LYS A 64 22.49 -1.84 -6.76
N GLN A 65 21.68 -0.99 -7.41
CA GLN A 65 21.95 0.45 -7.51
C GLN A 65 21.89 1.14 -6.14
N TYR A 66 20.95 0.73 -5.27
CA TYR A 66 20.91 1.21 -3.88
C TYR A 66 22.22 0.91 -3.14
N GLN A 67 22.74 -0.30 -3.28
CA GLN A 67 23.96 -0.74 -2.59
C GLN A 67 25.23 -0.11 -3.16
N SER A 68 25.28 0.14 -4.47
CA SER A 68 26.44 0.77 -5.10
C SER A 68 26.49 2.29 -4.87
N CYS A 69 25.37 2.93 -4.55
CA CYS A 69 25.23 4.38 -4.41
C CYS A 69 25.74 5.17 -5.63
N GLN A 70 25.67 4.56 -6.82
CA GLN A 70 26.16 5.14 -8.06
C GLN A 70 25.01 5.84 -8.80
N TRP A 71 24.77 7.10 -8.43
CA TRP A 71 23.95 8.02 -9.21
C TRP A 71 24.84 9.16 -9.72
N GLU A 72 24.87 9.36 -11.04
CA GLU A 72 25.70 10.38 -11.67
C GLU A 72 25.05 11.77 -11.56
N ALA A 73 23.72 11.83 -11.69
CA ALA A 73 22.94 13.04 -11.51
C ALA A 73 21.76 12.84 -10.54
N PHE A 74 21.25 13.95 -10.00
CA PHE A 74 20.06 13.93 -9.13
C PHE A 74 18.82 13.39 -9.85
N GLN A 75 18.70 13.59 -11.17
CA GLN A 75 17.59 13.06 -11.96
C GLN A 75 17.61 11.52 -11.99
N ASP A 76 18.78 10.90 -12.05
CA ASP A 76 18.94 9.45 -12.00
C ASP A 76 18.50 8.90 -10.64
N PHE A 77 18.83 9.61 -9.57
CA PHE A 77 18.36 9.28 -8.23
C PHE A 77 16.83 9.33 -8.14
N VAL A 78 16.19 10.38 -8.69
CA VAL A 78 14.72 10.49 -8.68
C VAL A 78 14.06 9.38 -9.51
N ALA A 79 14.61 9.07 -10.68
CA ALA A 79 14.13 7.98 -11.54
C ALA A 79 14.26 6.62 -10.84
N TRP A 80 15.40 6.36 -10.20
CA TRP A 80 15.63 5.17 -9.39
C TRP A 80 14.63 5.10 -8.22
N GLN A 81 14.51 6.16 -7.40
CA GLN A 81 13.66 6.19 -6.21
C GLN A 81 12.16 6.02 -6.53
N THR A 82 11.72 6.40 -7.73
CA THR A 82 10.32 6.28 -8.17
C THR A 82 10.02 4.95 -8.89
N SER A 83 11.05 4.17 -9.22
CA SER A 83 10.90 2.89 -9.94
C SER A 83 10.43 1.75 -9.03
N CYS A 84 10.79 1.77 -7.74
CA CYS A 84 10.37 0.76 -6.76
C CYS A 84 10.02 1.43 -5.43
N TYR A 85 9.26 0.72 -4.60
CA TYR A 85 8.88 1.15 -3.27
C TYR A 85 9.38 0.17 -2.21
N LEU A 86 9.85 0.71 -1.10
CA LEU A 86 10.14 -0.02 0.11
C LEU A 86 8.88 -0.06 0.96
N VAL A 87 8.51 -1.25 1.41
CA VAL A 87 7.23 -1.51 2.05
C VAL A 87 7.44 -2.38 3.28
N SER A 88 6.97 -1.92 4.43
CA SER A 88 6.77 -2.75 5.63
C SER A 88 5.27 -3.04 5.74
N PRO A 89 4.84 -4.31 5.72
CA PRO A 89 3.43 -4.68 5.79
C PRO A 89 2.74 -4.02 6.99
N LEU A 90 1.58 -3.40 6.76
CA LEU A 90 0.78 -2.65 7.76
C LEU A 90 1.46 -1.47 8.48
N MET A 91 2.73 -1.18 8.21
CA MET A 91 3.48 -0.17 8.96
C MET A 91 3.86 1.05 8.11
N SER A 92 4.47 0.83 6.94
CA SER A 92 4.99 1.95 6.14
C SER A 92 5.19 1.58 4.67
N CYS A 93 5.18 2.59 3.82
CA CYS A 93 5.52 2.46 2.40
C CYS A 93 6.10 3.77 1.87
N THR A 94 7.16 3.69 1.07
CA THR A 94 7.80 4.86 0.46
C THR A 94 7.06 5.40 -0.77
N CYS A 95 5.93 4.81 -1.16
CA CYS A 95 5.12 5.39 -2.24
C CYS A 95 4.49 6.72 -1.81
N PRO A 96 4.15 7.62 -2.75
CA PRO A 96 3.61 8.94 -2.43
C PRO A 96 2.35 8.92 -1.55
N ILE A 97 1.53 7.88 -1.66
CA ILE A 97 0.33 7.69 -0.83
C ILE A 97 0.72 7.23 0.57
N GLY A 98 1.63 6.25 0.68
CA GLY A 98 2.10 5.72 1.96
C GLY A 98 2.78 6.78 2.81
N LEU A 99 3.61 7.63 2.19
CA LEU A 99 4.27 8.75 2.87
C LEU A 99 3.28 9.79 3.41
N LYS A 100 2.09 9.94 2.80
CA LYS A 100 1.08 10.92 3.21
C LYS A 100 0.06 10.37 4.21
N LYS A 101 -0.36 9.12 4.02
CA LYS A 101 -1.51 8.53 4.74
C LYS A 101 -1.13 7.37 5.66
N TYR A 102 0.13 6.93 5.66
CA TYR A 102 0.65 5.75 6.38
C TYR A 102 0.02 4.40 5.99
N ALA A 103 -1.17 4.39 5.40
CA ALA A 103 -1.81 3.26 4.75
C ALA A 103 -1.90 3.46 3.23
N CYS A 104 -1.43 2.48 2.46
CA CYS A 104 -1.56 2.47 1.01
C CYS A 104 -1.83 1.05 0.51
N LYS A 105 -2.20 0.93 -0.77
CA LYS A 105 -2.48 -0.36 -1.38
C LYS A 105 -1.29 -1.35 -1.29
N HIS A 106 -0.05 -0.88 -1.28
CA HIS A 106 1.13 -1.76 -1.23
C HIS A 106 1.35 -2.33 0.18
N SER A 107 1.26 -1.51 1.24
CA SER A 107 1.47 -1.97 2.61
C SER A 107 0.37 -2.93 3.07
N VAL A 108 -0.88 -2.61 2.74
CA VAL A 108 -2.03 -3.49 3.02
C VAL A 108 -2.01 -4.70 2.08
N GLY A 109 -1.67 -4.51 0.81
CA GLY A 109 -1.64 -5.58 -0.19
C GLY A 109 -0.60 -6.65 0.13
N LEU A 110 0.60 -6.26 0.57
CA LEU A 110 1.60 -7.22 1.04
C LEU A 110 1.11 -7.99 2.27
N ALA A 111 0.44 -7.31 3.20
CA ALA A 111 -0.14 -7.96 4.36
C ALA A 111 -1.21 -9.00 3.96
N ILE A 112 -1.98 -8.74 2.90
CA ILE A 112 -2.91 -9.71 2.31
C ILE A 112 -2.16 -10.90 1.71
N ILE A 113 -1.14 -10.65 0.88
CA ILE A 113 -0.33 -11.70 0.23
C ILE A 113 0.30 -12.65 1.25
N PHE A 114 0.84 -12.09 2.33
CA PHE A 114 1.46 -12.85 3.41
C PHE A 114 0.48 -13.32 4.50
N ASN A 115 -0.83 -13.22 4.26
CA ASN A 115 -1.89 -13.63 5.20
C ASN A 115 -1.83 -12.97 6.59
N MET A 116 -1.18 -11.81 6.71
CA MET A 116 -1.13 -10.98 7.91
C MET A 116 -2.40 -10.12 8.09
N TYR A 117 -3.17 -9.94 7.02
CA TYR A 117 -4.41 -9.18 7.01
C TYR A 117 -5.52 -9.94 6.30
N GLN A 118 -6.69 -10.05 6.95
CA GLN A 118 -7.86 -10.71 6.40
C GLN A 118 -8.80 -9.69 5.75
N VAL A 119 -8.93 -9.78 4.42
CA VAL A 119 -9.83 -8.91 3.66
C VAL A 119 -11.28 -9.14 4.07
N THR A 120 -12.02 -8.06 4.31
CA THR A 120 -13.43 -8.09 4.68
C THR A 120 -14.30 -8.74 3.60
N ALA A 121 -15.40 -9.38 4.02
CA ALA A 121 -16.34 -10.03 3.11
C ALA A 121 -16.97 -9.05 2.11
N GLN A 122 -17.21 -7.80 2.54
CA GLN A 122 -17.75 -6.75 1.68
C GLN A 122 -16.82 -6.45 0.49
N THR A 123 -15.53 -6.27 0.76
CA THR A 123 -14.51 -6.00 -0.26
C THR A 123 -14.38 -7.16 -1.25
N ARG A 124 -14.47 -8.42 -0.78
CA ARG A 124 -14.47 -9.61 -1.66
C ARG A 124 -15.70 -9.64 -2.58
N CYS A 125 -16.88 -9.31 -2.05
CA CYS A 125 -18.12 -9.27 -2.82
C CYS A 125 -18.13 -8.14 -3.86
N GLU A 126 -17.49 -7.00 -3.58
CA GLU A 126 -17.43 -5.87 -4.49
C GLU A 126 -16.67 -6.18 -5.79
N LEU A 127 -15.59 -6.98 -5.71
CA LEU A 127 -14.82 -7.40 -6.89
C LEU A 127 -15.53 -8.42 -7.79
N LEU A 128 -16.42 -9.25 -7.23
CA LEU A 128 -17.21 -10.20 -8.03
C LEU A 128 -18.27 -9.50 -8.91
N GLY A 129 -18.34 -8.17 -8.81
CA GLY A 129 -19.27 -7.33 -9.53
C GLY A 129 -20.64 -7.35 -8.88
N LYS A 130 -21.28 -6.18 -8.78
CA LYS A 130 -22.73 -6.14 -8.63
C LYS A 130 -23.30 -6.90 -9.82
N ARG A 131 -23.90 -8.07 -9.59
CA ARG A 131 -24.75 -8.74 -10.58
C ARG A 131 -25.60 -7.65 -11.22
N LYS A 132 -25.39 -7.35 -12.51
CA LYS A 132 -26.23 -6.39 -13.22
C LYS A 132 -27.66 -6.84 -12.94
N GLY A 133 -28.46 -5.99 -12.29
CA GLY A 133 -29.86 -6.32 -12.00
C GLY A 133 -30.46 -6.86 -13.29
N LYS A 134 -30.99 -8.09 -13.27
CA LYS A 134 -31.56 -8.71 -14.46
C LYS A 134 -32.58 -7.72 -15.01
N GLY A 135 -32.23 -7.04 -16.10
CA GLY A 135 -33.16 -6.15 -16.78
C GLY A 135 -34.36 -6.98 -17.17
N ARG A 136 -35.58 -6.47 -16.88
CA ARG A 136 -36.80 -7.06 -17.41
C ARG A 136 -36.65 -7.12 -18.94
N PRO A 137 -36.83 -8.28 -19.60
CA PRO A 137 -36.75 -8.36 -21.05
C PRO A 137 -37.66 -7.29 -21.67
N LYS A 138 -37.14 -6.49 -22.60
CA LYS A 138 -37.99 -5.62 -23.40
C LYS A 138 -38.92 -6.52 -24.20
N LYS A 139 -40.23 -6.31 -24.09
CA LYS A 139 -41.20 -6.94 -24.98
C LYS A 139 -40.86 -6.50 -26.40
N VAL A 140 -40.50 -7.45 -27.25
CA VAL A 140 -40.51 -7.30 -28.72
C VAL A 140 -41.95 -7.42 -29.18
#